data_AF-A0A949AAW2-F1
#
_entry.id   AF-A0A949AAW2-F1
#
_cell.length_a   1.000
_cell.length_b   1.000
_cell.length_c   1.000
_cell.angle_alpha   90.00
_cell.angle_beta   90.00
_cell.angle_gamma   90.00
#
_symmetry.space_group_name_H-M   'P 1'
#
loop_
_entity.id
_entity.type
_entity.pdbx_description
1 polymer ?
#
loop_
_entity_poly.entity_id
_entity_poly.type
_entity_poly.pdbx_seq_one_letter_code
_entity_poly.pdbx_strand_id
1 'polypeptide(L)'
;NVCLSYMSVPVFKFSVAKAGDWIDQQVSMAVDETASRVSAIKESSLDLNKEGNLSKVESALSIYYNHLIEYVIENIKDEFDKARRMPQFTKPISIILSGGTSLPKGFSNRFKQILDRLKLPIPVGAVRMASQPLRSVAKGALVAASADESKK
;
A
#
# COMPACT_ATOMS: atom_id res chain seq x y z
N ASN A 1 -2.00 1.81 -6.90
CA ASN A 1 -2.09 3.26 -7.19
C ASN A 1 -1.44 4.02 -6.05
N VAL A 2 -0.56 4.96 -6.36
CA VAL A 2 0.09 5.85 -5.40
C VAL A 2 -0.01 7.29 -5.92
N CYS A 3 -0.25 8.24 -5.03
CA CYS A 3 -0.33 9.66 -5.35
C CYS A 3 0.32 10.46 -4.22
N LEU A 4 1.26 11.33 -4.58
CA LEU A 4 1.74 12.39 -3.70
C LEU A 4 1.00 13.67 -4.06
N SER A 5 0.33 14.28 -3.08
CA SER A 5 -0.37 15.55 -3.25
C SER A 5 0.15 16.58 -2.26
N TYR A 6 0.34 17.81 -2.72
CA TYR A 6 0.75 18.95 -1.92
C TYR A 6 -0.18 20.12 -2.20
N MET A 7 -0.77 20.73 -1.15
CA MET A 7 -1.77 21.80 -1.28
C MET A 7 -2.90 21.46 -2.27
N SER A 8 -3.40 20.22 -2.19
CA SER A 8 -4.46 19.69 -3.07
C SER A 8 -4.06 19.54 -4.55
N VAL A 9 -2.79 19.72 -4.89
CA VAL A 9 -2.24 19.51 -6.24
C VAL A 9 -1.43 18.22 -6.27
N PRO A 10 -1.74 17.26 -7.16
CA PRO A 10 -0.91 16.08 -7.37
C PRO A 10 0.49 16.48 -7.87
N VAL A 11 1.53 16.09 -7.12
CA VAL A 11 2.94 16.27 -7.50
C VAL A 11 3.34 15.18 -8.49
N PHE A 12 3.07 13.92 -8.15
CA PHE A 12 3.18 12.77 -9.05
C PHE A 12 2.11 11.73 -8.69
N LYS A 13 1.76 10.91 -9.68
CA LYS A 13 0.84 9.78 -9.54
C LYS A 13 1.31 8.64 -10.43
N PHE A 14 1.27 7.43 -9.91
CA PHE A 14 1.66 6.23 -10.66
C PHE A 14 0.91 5.00 -10.11
N SER A 15 1.05 3.90 -10.84
CA SER A 15 0.46 2.61 -10.48
C SER A 15 1.54 1.54 -10.50
N VAL A 16 1.37 0.56 -9.63
CA VAL A 16 2.23 -0.61 -9.53
C VAL A 16 1.49 -1.82 -10.07
N ALA A 17 2.22 -2.75 -10.68
CA ALA A 17 1.64 -3.96 -11.28
C ALA A 17 1.36 -5.07 -10.25
N LYS A 18 1.91 -4.97 -9.04
CA LYS A 18 1.78 -5.96 -7.97
C LYS A 18 0.78 -5.49 -6.91
N ALA A 19 -0.13 -6.37 -6.50
CA ALA A 19 -1.14 -6.13 -5.48
C ALA A 19 -1.59 -7.46 -4.82
N GLY A 20 -2.83 -7.52 -4.32
CA GLY A 20 -3.38 -8.69 -3.61
C GLY A 20 -3.39 -9.98 -4.44
N ASP A 21 -3.91 -9.92 -5.67
CA ASP A 21 -4.01 -11.12 -6.51
C ASP A 21 -2.63 -11.65 -6.93
N TRP A 22 -1.68 -10.74 -7.12
CA TRP A 22 -0.29 -11.12 -7.36
C TRP A 22 0.28 -11.89 -6.17
N ILE A 23 0.01 -11.46 -4.93
CA ILE A 23 0.42 -12.22 -3.72
C ILE A 23 -0.21 -13.61 -3.74
N ASP A 24 -1.50 -13.73 -4.02
CA ASP A 24 -2.20 -15.02 -4.01
C ASP A 24 -1.57 -16.00 -5.00
N GLN A 25 -1.27 -15.53 -6.21
CA GLN A 25 -0.62 -16.33 -7.26
C GLN A 25 0.80 -16.74 -6.88
N GLN A 26 1.59 -15.82 -6.33
CA GLN A 26 2.97 -16.14 -5.98
C GLN A 26 3.05 -17.11 -4.79
N VAL A 27 2.20 -16.92 -3.79
CA VAL A 27 2.11 -17.85 -2.65
C VAL A 27 1.62 -19.21 -3.12
N SER A 28 0.58 -19.27 -3.97
CA SER A 28 0.03 -20.54 -4.47
C SER A 28 1.10 -21.38 -5.17
N MET A 29 1.95 -20.74 -5.98
CA MET A 29 3.09 -21.39 -6.64
C MET A 29 4.17 -21.82 -5.64
N ALA A 30 4.42 -21.03 -4.59
CA ALA A 30 5.49 -21.30 -3.63
C ALA A 30 5.18 -22.44 -2.65
N VAL A 31 3.91 -22.67 -2.31
CA VAL A 31 3.51 -23.67 -1.30
C VAL A 31 2.69 -24.83 -1.87
N ASP A 32 2.57 -24.91 -3.20
CA ASP A 32 1.78 -25.93 -3.92
C ASP A 32 0.32 -26.01 -3.45
N GLU A 33 -0.34 -24.85 -3.44
CA GLU A 33 -1.75 -24.68 -3.06
C GLU A 33 -2.51 -23.96 -4.18
N THR A 34 -3.84 -23.94 -4.12
CA THR A 34 -4.64 -23.16 -5.09
C THR A 34 -4.71 -21.68 -4.69
N ALA A 35 -4.68 -20.77 -5.68
CA ALA A 35 -4.81 -19.32 -5.43
C ALA A 35 -6.11 -18.97 -4.67
N SER A 36 -7.21 -19.66 -4.95
CA SER A 36 -8.49 -19.48 -4.24
C SER A 36 -8.39 -19.82 -2.76
N ARG A 37 -7.67 -20.89 -2.40
CA ARG A 37 -7.44 -21.29 -1.01
C ARG A 37 -6.52 -20.31 -0.30
N VAL A 38 -5.47 -19.84 -0.97
CA VAL A 38 -4.59 -18.80 -0.44
C VAL A 38 -5.36 -17.52 -0.16
N SER A 39 -6.18 -17.05 -1.11
CA SER A 39 -7.01 -15.86 -0.94
C SER A 39 -7.99 -16.02 0.23
N ALA A 40 -8.64 -17.19 0.36
CA ALA A 40 -9.53 -17.47 1.48
C ALA A 40 -8.81 -17.39 2.83
N ILE A 41 -7.57 -17.91 2.94
CA ILE A 41 -6.76 -17.81 4.17
C ILE A 41 -6.37 -16.36 4.44
N LYS A 42 -5.87 -15.65 3.42
CA LYS A 42 -5.47 -14.23 3.47
C LYS A 42 -6.60 -13.35 3.98
N GLU A 43 -7.81 -13.54 3.46
CA GLU A 43 -8.98 -12.70 3.78
C GLU A 43 -9.64 -13.07 5.10
N SER A 44 -9.50 -14.32 5.56
CA SER A 44 -10.16 -14.80 6.79
C SER A 44 -9.34 -14.64 8.06
N SER A 45 -8.03 -14.87 8.00
CA SER A 45 -7.24 -15.15 9.22
C SER A 45 -5.82 -14.58 9.26
N LEU A 46 -5.35 -13.93 8.18
CA LEU A 46 -3.99 -13.42 8.12
C LEU A 46 -3.77 -12.24 9.10
N ASP A 47 -2.82 -12.42 10.01
CA ASP A 47 -2.27 -11.36 10.87
C ASP A 47 -0.76 -11.23 10.62
N LEU A 48 -0.37 -10.12 10.00
CA LEU A 48 1.02 -9.79 9.65
C LEU A 48 1.88 -9.40 10.87
N ASN A 49 1.29 -9.27 12.06
CA ASN A 49 2.07 -9.11 13.30
C ASN A 49 2.41 -10.45 13.96
N LYS A 50 1.86 -11.57 13.48
CA LYS A 50 2.06 -12.88 14.10
C LYS A 50 3.43 -13.43 13.67
N GLU A 51 4.30 -13.73 14.64
CA GLU A 51 5.68 -14.18 14.38
C GLU A 51 5.90 -15.69 14.66
N GLY A 52 4.92 -16.40 15.23
CA GLY A 52 5.05 -17.81 15.60
C GLY A 52 3.81 -18.65 15.26
N ASN A 53 4.01 -19.97 15.14
CA ASN A 53 2.95 -20.94 14.81
C ASN A 53 2.18 -20.58 13.52
N LEU A 54 2.92 -20.13 12.50
CA LEU A 54 2.38 -19.85 11.18
C LEU A 54 2.34 -21.16 10.38
N SER A 55 1.22 -21.38 9.69
CA SER A 55 1.14 -22.37 8.63
C SER A 55 2.10 -22.04 7.48
N LYS A 56 2.33 -23.00 6.58
CA LYS A 56 3.13 -22.77 5.37
C LYS A 56 2.57 -21.62 4.53
N VAL A 57 1.24 -21.54 4.39
CA VAL A 57 0.56 -20.48 3.64
C VAL A 57 0.71 -19.12 4.31
N GLU A 58 0.47 -19.02 5.63
CA GLU A 58 0.64 -17.76 6.37
C GLU A 58 2.10 -17.26 6.33
N SER A 59 3.07 -18.18 6.43
CA SER A 59 4.49 -17.85 6.34
C SER A 59 4.84 -17.27 4.96
N ALA A 60 4.39 -17.92 3.89
CA ALA A 60 4.59 -17.44 2.53
C ALA A 60 3.87 -16.09 2.30
N LEU A 61 2.61 -15.96 2.75
CA LEU A 61 1.87 -14.69 2.68
C LEU A 61 2.66 -13.56 3.35
N SER A 62 3.19 -13.77 4.55
CA SER A 62 3.99 -12.78 5.27
C SER A 62 5.22 -12.32 4.46
N ILE A 63 5.94 -13.27 3.84
CA ILE A 63 7.11 -12.97 3.00
C ILE A 63 6.70 -12.16 1.76
N TYR A 64 5.67 -12.57 1.04
CA TYR A 64 5.22 -11.87 -0.17
C TYR A 64 4.60 -10.51 0.13
N TYR A 65 3.99 -10.33 1.31
CA TYR A 65 3.58 -9.01 1.79
C TYR A 65 4.77 -8.09 2.05
N ASN A 66 5.85 -8.59 2.67
CA ASN A 66 7.08 -7.80 2.85
C ASN A 66 7.63 -7.37 1.49
N HIS A 67 7.74 -8.30 0.54
CA HIS A 67 8.24 -8.00 -0.81
C HIS A 67 7.34 -7.00 -1.55
N LEU A 68 6.01 -7.10 -1.42
CA LEU A 68 5.09 -6.11 -2.01
C LEU A 68 5.34 -4.72 -1.42
N ILE A 69 5.47 -4.62 -0.09
CA ILE A 69 5.68 -3.34 0.59
C ILE A 69 7.02 -2.72 0.19
N GLU A 70 8.09 -3.52 0.18
CA GLU A 70 9.41 -3.11 -0.28
C GLU A 70 9.35 -2.59 -1.72
N TYR A 71 8.77 -3.36 -2.63
CA TYR A 71 8.58 -2.98 -4.02
C TYR A 71 7.82 -1.66 -4.17
N VAL A 72 6.73 -1.46 -3.40
CA VAL A 72 5.98 -0.19 -3.44
C VAL A 72 6.83 0.98 -2.96
N ILE A 73 7.58 0.81 -1.86
CA ILE A 73 8.43 1.88 -1.31
C ILE A 73 9.58 2.22 -2.26
N GLU A 74 10.20 1.23 -2.89
CA GLU A 74 11.23 1.44 -3.92
C GLU A 74 10.68 2.22 -5.12
N ASN A 75 9.51 1.84 -5.63
CA ASN A 75 8.88 2.59 -6.72
C ASN A 75 8.53 4.03 -6.29
N ILE A 76 8.16 4.26 -5.03
CA ILE A 76 7.97 5.62 -4.51
C ILE A 76 9.29 6.40 -4.58
N LYS A 77 10.41 5.80 -4.16
CA LYS A 77 11.75 6.44 -4.21
C LYS A 77 12.14 6.77 -5.65
N ASP A 78 11.96 5.84 -6.59
CA ASP A 78 12.26 6.06 -8.00
C ASP A 78 11.46 7.24 -8.58
N GLU A 79 10.20 7.39 -8.19
CA GLU A 79 9.37 8.52 -8.65
C GLU A 79 9.78 9.85 -8.01
N PHE A 80 10.30 9.85 -6.78
CA PHE A 80 10.94 11.05 -6.22
C PHE A 80 12.18 11.45 -7.01
N ASP A 81 13.02 10.49 -7.42
CA ASP A 81 14.25 10.77 -8.16
C ASP A 81 13.97 11.27 -9.59
N LYS A 82 12.89 10.79 -10.22
CA LYS A 82 12.44 11.25 -11.55
C LYS A 82 11.74 12.61 -11.51
N ALA A 83 11.19 13.01 -10.37
CA ALA A 83 10.39 14.22 -10.25
C ALA A 83 11.27 15.48 -10.42
N ARG A 84 11.21 16.09 -11.61
CA ARG A 84 12.00 17.28 -11.97
C ARG A 84 11.76 18.50 -11.08
N ARG A 85 10.58 18.61 -10.45
CA ARG A 85 10.20 19.75 -9.59
C ARG A 85 9.48 19.23 -8.35
N MET A 86 10.22 19.09 -7.26
CA MET A 86 9.67 18.75 -5.96
C MET A 86 9.35 20.03 -5.18
N PRO A 87 8.14 20.15 -4.60
CA PRO A 87 7.85 21.26 -3.69
C PRO A 87 8.71 21.14 -2.42
N GLN A 88 9.04 22.28 -1.80
CA GLN A 88 9.71 22.28 -0.50
C GLN A 88 8.70 21.93 0.59
N PHE A 89 8.90 20.79 1.24
CA PHE A 89 8.06 20.34 2.34
C PHE A 89 8.48 21.03 3.63
N THR A 90 7.66 21.96 4.13
CA THR A 90 7.86 22.62 5.43
C THR A 90 7.43 21.75 6.61
N LYS A 91 6.67 20.68 6.35
CA LYS A 91 6.16 19.74 7.35
C LYS A 91 6.33 18.29 6.86
N PRO A 92 6.52 17.32 7.78
CA PRO A 92 6.52 15.90 7.42
C PRO A 92 5.23 15.47 6.73
N ILE A 93 5.36 14.63 5.71
CA ILE A 93 4.23 14.13 4.90
C ILE A 93 3.62 12.91 5.57
N SER A 94 2.30 12.91 5.72
CA SER A 94 1.58 11.74 6.22
C SER A 94 1.27 10.76 5.10
N ILE A 95 1.48 9.46 5.34
CA ILE A 95 1.16 8.38 4.41
C ILE A 95 -0.18 7.77 4.80
N ILE A 96 -1.10 7.70 3.83
CA ILE A 96 -2.41 7.08 4.01
C ILE A 96 -2.47 5.78 3.22
N LEU A 97 -2.64 4.67 3.94
CA LEU A 97 -2.76 3.33 3.39
C LEU A 97 -4.24 3.01 3.14
N SER A 98 -4.54 2.44 1.96
CA SER A 98 -5.91 2.16 1.54
C SER A 98 -5.97 0.98 0.56
N GLY A 99 -7.19 0.58 0.18
CA GLY A 99 -7.44 -0.55 -0.71
C GLY A 99 -7.48 -1.91 -0.01
N GLY A 100 -8.02 -2.91 -0.70
CA GLY A 100 -8.26 -4.26 -0.15
C GLY A 100 -6.99 -4.98 0.30
N THR A 101 -5.89 -4.81 -0.44
CA THR A 101 -4.60 -5.43 -0.11
C THR A 101 -4.05 -5.00 1.26
N SER A 102 -4.45 -3.82 1.75
CA SER A 102 -4.00 -3.28 3.04
C SER A 102 -4.86 -3.72 4.24
N LEU A 103 -5.91 -4.52 4.01
CA LEU A 103 -6.85 -4.95 5.05
C LEU A 103 -6.33 -5.97 6.06
N PRO A 104 -5.37 -6.88 5.73
CA PRO A 104 -4.89 -7.83 6.71
C PRO A 104 -4.40 -7.14 7.98
N LYS A 105 -4.67 -7.77 9.12
CA LYS A 105 -4.29 -7.23 10.42
C LYS A 105 -2.76 -7.08 10.47
N GLY A 106 -2.28 -5.98 11.05
CA GLY A 106 -0.84 -5.70 11.12
C GLY A 106 -0.21 -5.08 9.87
N PHE A 107 -0.93 -4.92 8.76
CA PHE A 107 -0.37 -4.32 7.53
C PHE A 107 0.25 -2.94 7.78
N SER A 108 -0.43 -2.03 8.50
CA SER A 108 0.10 -0.69 8.80
C SER A 108 1.39 -0.73 9.63
N ASN A 109 1.49 -1.64 10.60
CA ASN A 109 2.69 -1.80 11.41
C ASN A 109 3.85 -2.35 10.58
N ARG A 110 3.57 -3.37 9.76
CA ARG A 110 4.55 -3.96 8.84
C ARG A 110 5.07 -2.93 7.84
N PHE A 111 4.17 -2.12 7.29
CA PHE A 111 4.51 -1.04 6.37
C PHE A 111 5.47 -0.03 7.02
N LYS A 112 5.18 0.42 8.24
CA LYS A 112 6.05 1.32 9.00
C LYS A 112 7.44 0.73 9.20
N GLN A 113 7.52 -0.52 9.67
CA GLN A 113 8.79 -1.20 9.94
C GLN A 113 9.68 -1.29 8.69
N ILE A 114 9.08 -1.61 7.53
CA ILE A 114 9.82 -1.67 6.26
C ILE A 114 10.20 -0.27 5.77
N LEU A 115 9.30 0.71 5.91
CA LEU A 115 9.54 2.10 5.57
C LEU A 115 10.71 2.71 6.36
N ASP A 116 10.77 2.45 7.67
CA ASP A 116 11.84 2.95 8.55
C ASP A 116 13.21 2.39 8.15
N ARG A 117 13.24 1.16 7.61
CA ARG A 117 14.44 0.52 7.08
C ARG A 117 14.86 1.09 5.72
N LEU A 118 13.92 1.24 4.78
CA LEU A 118 14.24 1.66 3.41
C LEU A 118 14.47 3.17 3.25
N LYS A 119 13.83 3.98 4.11
CA LYS A 119 13.84 5.45 4.16
C LYS A 119 13.47 6.13 2.83
N LEU A 120 12.49 7.02 2.89
CA LEU A 120 12.14 7.89 1.76
C LEU A 120 13.02 9.15 1.74
N PRO A 121 13.23 9.78 0.57
CA PRO A 121 13.97 11.03 0.43
C PRO A 121 13.17 12.26 0.93
N ILE A 122 12.27 12.05 1.89
CA ILE A 122 11.39 13.06 2.47
C ILE A 122 11.11 12.75 3.94
N PRO A 123 10.84 13.78 4.78
CA PRO A 123 10.37 13.55 6.13
C PRO A 123 8.97 12.93 6.10
N VAL A 124 8.84 11.73 6.65
CA VAL A 124 7.55 11.07 6.85
C VAL A 124 7.02 11.40 8.25
N GLY A 125 5.77 11.85 8.31
CA GLY A 125 5.04 12.09 9.55
C GLY A 125 4.34 10.81 10.02
N ALA A 126 3.00 10.82 9.98
CA ALA A 126 2.22 9.67 10.41
C ALA A 126 1.90 8.72 9.23
N VAL A 127 2.02 7.42 9.48
CA VAL A 127 1.44 6.37 8.61
C VAL A 127 0.13 5.88 9.23
N ARG A 128 -0.97 6.02 8.50
CA ARG A 128 -2.32 5.71 8.97
C ARG A 128 -3.13 4.96 7.93
N MET A 129 -4.07 4.14 8.39
CA MET A 129 -5.07 3.52 7.51
C MET A 129 -6.17 4.54 7.18
N ALA A 130 -6.69 4.49 5.96
CA ALA A 130 -7.92 5.18 5.62
C ALA A 130 -9.09 4.64 6.46
N SER A 131 -10.05 5.50 6.81
CA SER A 131 -11.21 5.09 7.61
C SER A 131 -12.10 4.06 6.92
N GLN A 132 -12.14 4.09 5.58
CA GLN A 132 -12.87 3.13 4.75
C GLN A 132 -12.00 2.70 3.56
N PRO A 133 -11.04 1.77 3.74
CA PRO A 133 -10.05 1.42 2.73
C PRO A 133 -10.66 0.95 1.39
N LEU A 134 -11.71 0.13 1.45
CA LEU A 134 -12.39 -0.39 0.25
C LEU A 134 -13.21 0.66 -0.51
N ARG A 135 -13.67 1.71 0.17
CA ARG A 135 -14.53 2.76 -0.43
C ARG A 135 -13.76 4.04 -0.76
N SER A 136 -12.51 4.15 -0.34
CA SER A 136 -11.71 5.38 -0.46
C SER A 136 -11.59 5.85 -1.91
N VAL A 137 -11.39 4.92 -2.85
CA VAL A 137 -11.24 5.24 -4.28
C VAL A 137 -12.57 5.76 -4.85
N ALA A 138 -13.67 5.05 -4.64
CA ALA A 138 -14.98 5.46 -5.12
C ALA A 138 -15.41 6.81 -4.54
N LYS A 139 -15.18 7.03 -3.24
CA LYS A 139 -15.46 8.32 -2.58
C LYS A 139 -14.60 9.44 -3.16
N GLY A 140 -13.32 9.20 -3.39
CA GLY A 140 -12.42 10.17 -4.02
C GLY A 140 -12.86 10.53 -5.44
N ALA A 141 -13.27 9.55 -6.22
CA ALA A 141 -13.80 9.76 -7.58
C ALA A 141 -15.08 10.59 -7.58
N LEU A 142 -16.02 10.33 -6.66
CA LEU A 142 -17.23 11.13 -6.49
C LEU A 142 -16.90 12.58 -6.14
N VAL A 143 -16.02 12.80 -5.16
CA VAL A 143 -15.61 14.17 -4.76
C VAL A 143 -14.94 14.90 -5.92
N ALA A 144 -14.10 14.21 -6.70
CA ALA A 144 -13.45 14.80 -7.87
C ALA A 144 -14.47 15.19 -8.95
N ALA A 145 -15.45 14.33 -9.23
CA ALA A 145 -16.52 14.62 -10.19
C ALA A 145 -17.38 15.82 -9.77
N SER A 146 -17.83 15.87 -8.50
CA SER A 146 -18.61 17.00 -8.00
C SER A 146 -17.83 18.33 -8.00
N ALA A 147 -16.52 18.28 -7.74
CA ALA A 147 -15.66 19.47 -7.80
C ALA A 147 -15.40 19.95 -9.25
N ASP A 148 -15.47 19.06 -10.24
CA ASP A 148 -15.40 19.43 -11.66
C ASP A 148 -16.72 20.02 -12.15
N GLU A 149 -17.85 19.43 -11.74
CA GLU A 149 -19.18 19.95 -12.03
C GLU A 149 -19.37 21.37 -11.47
N SER A 150 -18.97 21.62 -10.23
CA SER A 150 -19.12 22.93 -9.57
C SER A 150 -18.27 24.06 -10.19
N LYS A 151 -17.33 23.73 -11.09
CA LYS A 151 -16.50 24.71 -11.81
C LYS A 151 -17.10 25.14 -13.15
N LYS A 152 -18.15 24.46 -13.61
CA LYS A 152 -18.92 24.82 -14.80
C LYS A 152 -20.01 25.83 -14.45
#